data_AF-A0A6P2KI49-F1
#
_entry.id   AF-A0A6P2KI49-F1
#
_cell.length_a   1.000
_cell.length_b   1.000
_cell.length_c   1.000
_cell.angle_alpha   90.00
_cell.angle_beta   90.00
_cell.angle_gamma   90.00
#
_symmetry.space_group_name_H-M   'P 1'
#
loop_
_entity.id
_entity.type
_entity.pdbx_description
1 polymer ?
#
loop_
_entity_poly.entity_id
_entity_poly.type
_entity_poly.pdbx_seq_one_letter_code
_entity_poly.pdbx_strand_id
1 'polypeptide(L)'
;MTAIVHRSMPDGVEWFGRVTRMSPAAVHAVGCALAFAVVMVGGIHLMSAVDGSGLARSRALLATAQIRAADAQRLLAAAAPRRDMGTPAGRAANSPPAPGWPALMLELADLVRGSGLRVVSIEPRRTDDAAPDGRRTVRIVADGGFPALLRLMGALASFPALVVPSGLHIERKPPGSRVDMTIDVFPALSGARVPDGAEAVLAGAPSDDPFGDAGSPTVADDTPPRLAGTIRDGRTGLALFDAGDGAFATVAPGEVFGVSRVVSVDAGAVTVATADGARRFVVDDGDHS
;
A
#
# COMPACT_ATOMS: atom_id res chain seq x y z
N MET A 1 104.07 -4.02 -16.06
CA MET A 1 103.56 -2.76 -16.66
C MET A 1 102.15 -2.53 -16.15
N THR A 2 101.92 -1.39 -15.48
CA THR A 2 100.69 -0.57 -15.38
C THR A 2 99.34 -1.24 -15.06
N ALA A 3 98.47 -0.75 -14.19
CA ALA A 3 98.44 0.38 -13.27
C ALA A 3 97.18 0.21 -12.38
N ILE A 4 97.26 0.77 -11.18
CA ILE A 4 96.27 0.76 -10.10
C ILE A 4 95.06 1.64 -10.46
N VAL A 5 93.83 1.22 -10.12
CA VAL A 5 92.83 2.11 -9.49
C VAL A 5 92.02 1.33 -8.47
N HIS A 6 92.32 1.59 -7.20
CA HIS A 6 91.44 1.38 -6.06
C HIS A 6 90.27 2.38 -6.15
N ARG A 7 89.04 1.95 -5.88
CA ARG A 7 88.00 2.87 -5.41
C ARG A 7 87.17 2.23 -4.29
N SER A 8 87.08 3.01 -3.23
CA SER A 8 86.65 2.67 -1.88
C SER A 8 85.17 2.34 -1.75
N MET A 9 84.87 1.53 -0.72
CA MET A 9 83.57 1.45 -0.05
C MET A 9 83.12 2.82 0.49
N PRO A 10 81.80 2.97 0.69
CA PRO A 10 81.34 3.45 1.98
C PRO A 10 80.34 2.50 2.63
N ASP A 11 80.38 2.54 3.96
CA ASP A 11 79.54 1.86 4.94
C ASP A 11 78.04 1.93 4.66
N GLY A 12 77.31 0.90 5.07
CA GLY A 12 75.87 0.88 4.94
C GLY A 12 75.16 -0.30 5.62
N VAL A 13 75.28 -0.35 6.94
CA VAL A 13 74.25 -0.86 7.88
C VAL A 13 73.98 -2.38 7.89
N GLU A 14 74.49 -3.01 8.94
CA GLU A 14 73.89 -4.18 9.56
C GLU A 14 72.38 -3.96 9.80
N TRP A 15 71.52 -4.86 9.32
CA TRP A 15 70.33 -5.25 10.09
C TRP A 15 69.78 -6.61 9.65
N PHE A 16 70.49 -7.69 9.97
CA PHE A 16 69.80 -8.98 10.17
C PHE A 16 69.08 -8.95 11.51
N GLY A 17 68.01 -8.16 11.54
CA GLY A 17 67.11 -8.02 12.67
C GLY A 17 66.22 -9.24 12.79
N ARG A 18 66.62 -10.18 13.66
CA ARG A 18 65.74 -10.90 14.58
C ARG A 18 64.46 -11.44 13.92
N VAL A 19 64.53 -12.67 13.41
CA VAL A 19 63.34 -13.51 13.22
C VAL A 19 62.75 -13.74 14.61
N THR A 20 61.78 -12.92 15.00
CA THR A 20 60.98 -13.14 16.19
C THR A 20 60.28 -14.47 15.98
N ARG A 21 60.69 -15.49 16.74
CA ARG A 21 59.91 -16.72 16.90
C ARG A 21 58.57 -16.30 17.51
N MET A 22 57.61 -15.96 16.67
CA MET A 22 56.24 -15.73 17.09
C MET A 22 55.71 -17.04 17.64
N SER A 23 55.10 -16.97 18.83
CA SER A 23 54.50 -18.16 19.43
C SER A 23 53.40 -18.70 18.50
N PRO A 24 53.11 -20.02 18.53
CA PRO A 24 52.05 -20.61 17.73
C PRO A 24 50.69 -19.90 17.91
N ALA A 25 50.45 -19.34 19.11
CA ALA A 25 49.25 -18.56 19.41
C ALA A 25 49.20 -17.22 18.65
N ALA A 26 50.34 -16.54 18.47
CA ALA A 26 50.40 -15.30 17.71
C ALA A 26 50.17 -15.54 16.21
N VAL A 27 50.70 -16.64 15.66
CA VAL A 27 50.46 -17.04 14.27
C VAL A 27 48.98 -17.38 14.04
N HIS A 28 48.33 -18.06 15.00
CA HIS A 28 46.91 -18.34 14.93
C HIS A 28 46.04 -17.09 15.04
N ALA A 29 46.38 -16.16 15.94
CA ALA A 29 45.64 -14.90 16.08
C ALA A 29 45.71 -14.05 14.80
N VAL A 30 46.88 -13.98 14.17
CA VAL A 30 47.05 -13.30 12.88
C VAL A 30 46.24 -14.00 11.79
N GLY A 31 46.26 -15.33 11.72
CA GLY A 31 45.44 -16.10 10.78
C GLY A 31 43.93 -15.86 10.95
N CYS A 32 43.44 -15.84 12.20
CA CYS A 32 42.04 -15.55 12.49
C CYS A 32 41.65 -14.11 12.12
N ALA A 33 42.51 -13.12 12.39
CA ALA A 33 42.27 -11.74 12.01
C ALA A 33 42.21 -11.57 10.48
N LEU A 34 43.06 -12.27 9.75
CA LEU A 34 43.11 -12.22 8.29
C LEU A 34 41.88 -12.91 7.66
N ALA A 35 41.46 -14.06 8.20
CA ALA A 35 40.23 -14.73 7.78
C ALA A 35 39.00 -13.85 8.05
N PHE A 36 38.94 -13.19 9.21
CA PHE A 36 37.86 -12.27 9.55
C PHE A 36 37.84 -11.05 8.60
N ALA A 37 38.99 -10.47 8.28
CA ALA A 37 39.09 -9.37 7.32
C ALA A 37 38.62 -9.78 5.92
N VAL A 38 38.97 -10.97 5.45
CA VAL A 38 38.53 -11.49 4.15
C VAL A 38 37.01 -11.71 4.10
N VAL A 39 36.42 -12.28 5.16
CA VAL A 39 34.96 -12.46 5.26
C VAL A 39 34.23 -11.12 5.32
N MET A 40 34.74 -10.15 6.07
CA MET A 40 34.13 -8.82 6.17
C MET A 40 34.19 -8.06 4.83
N VAL A 41 35.34 -8.08 4.14
CA VAL A 41 35.48 -7.45 2.82
C VAL A 41 34.60 -8.16 1.79
N GLY A 42 34.55 -9.49 1.80
CA GLY A 42 33.68 -10.28 0.92
C GLY A 42 32.18 -10.03 1.15
N GLY A 43 31.75 -9.91 2.41
CA GLY A 43 30.36 -9.61 2.77
C GLY A 43 29.91 -8.22 2.32
N ILE A 44 30.78 -7.21 2.42
CA ILE A 44 30.49 -5.84 1.96
C ILE A 44 30.33 -5.78 0.43
N HIS A 45 31.15 -6.53 -0.32
CA HIS A 45 31.05 -6.58 -1.78
C HIS A 45 29.81 -7.34 -2.28
N LEU A 46 29.36 -8.36 -1.55
CA LEU A 46 28.14 -9.09 -1.92
C LEU A 46 26.87 -8.25 -1.71
N MET A 47 26.83 -7.42 -0.67
CA MET A 47 25.66 -6.59 -0.37
C MET A 47 25.56 -5.38 -1.31
N SER A 48 26.69 -4.77 -1.69
CA SER A 48 26.71 -3.65 -2.65
C SER A 48 26.29 -4.04 -4.09
N ALA A 49 26.43 -5.31 -4.47
CA ALA A 49 26.00 -5.80 -5.79
C ALA A 49 24.47 -5.92 -5.91
N VAL A 50 23.75 -6.12 -4.80
CA VAL A 50 22.29 -6.30 -4.81
C VAL A 50 21.57 -4.95 -4.93
N ASP A 51 22.06 -3.91 -4.25
CA ASP A 51 21.44 -2.58 -4.24
C ASP A 51 21.61 -1.79 -5.56
N GLY A 52 22.66 -2.08 -6.34
CA GLY A 52 22.90 -1.43 -7.63
C GLY A 52 21.84 -1.73 -8.69
N SER A 53 21.28 -2.94 -8.65
CA SER A 53 20.28 -3.41 -9.62
C SER A 53 18.92 -2.73 -9.46
N GLY A 54 18.50 -2.49 -8.21
CA GLY A 54 17.22 -1.84 -7.89
C GLY A 54 17.24 -0.35 -8.21
N LEU A 55 18.36 0.33 -7.93
CA LEU A 55 18.49 1.77 -8.15
C LEU A 55 18.66 2.11 -9.64
N ALA A 56 19.39 1.27 -10.40
CA ALA A 56 19.45 1.38 -11.86
C ALA A 56 18.08 1.11 -12.52
N ARG A 57 17.34 0.09 -12.04
CA ARG A 57 15.98 -0.21 -12.50
C ARG A 57 15.01 0.94 -12.21
N SER A 58 15.08 1.53 -11.02
CA SER A 58 14.27 2.69 -10.62
C SER A 58 14.54 3.91 -11.53
N ARG A 59 15.82 4.20 -11.83
CA ARG A 59 16.19 5.28 -12.75
C ARG A 59 15.70 5.04 -14.17
N ALA A 60 15.77 3.80 -14.67
CA ALA A 60 15.24 3.44 -15.98
C ALA A 60 13.71 3.61 -16.06
N LEU A 61 12.98 3.21 -15.02
CA LEU A 61 11.54 3.41 -14.93
C LEU A 61 11.18 4.91 -14.85
N LEU A 62 11.94 5.70 -14.09
CA LEU A 62 11.75 7.15 -14.00
C LEU A 62 11.97 7.85 -15.35
N ALA A 63 13.04 7.52 -16.07
CA ALA A 63 13.31 8.08 -17.40
C ALA A 63 12.18 7.73 -18.39
N THR A 64 11.69 6.50 -18.34
CA THR A 64 10.57 6.05 -19.18
C THR A 64 9.28 6.81 -18.84
N ALA A 65 9.01 7.05 -17.54
CA ALA A 65 7.86 7.83 -17.10
C ALA A 65 7.95 9.30 -17.54
N GLN A 66 9.15 9.90 -17.47
CA GLN A 66 9.38 11.28 -17.93
C GLN A 66 9.15 11.43 -19.44
N ILE A 67 9.60 10.47 -20.25
CA ILE A 67 9.35 10.46 -21.69
C ILE A 67 7.84 10.40 -21.98
N ARG A 68 7.11 9.50 -21.31
CA ARG A 68 5.64 9.40 -21.48
C ARG A 68 4.91 10.67 -21.05
N ALA A 69 5.37 11.34 -20.00
CA ALA A 69 4.80 12.61 -19.56
C ALA A 69 5.02 13.72 -20.60
N ALA A 70 6.23 13.83 -21.14
CA ALA A 70 6.55 14.79 -22.19
C ALA A 70 5.77 14.53 -23.49
N ASP A 71 5.55 13.27 -23.85
CA ASP A 71 4.77 12.90 -25.01
C ASP A 71 3.27 13.16 -24.82
N ALA A 72 2.73 12.90 -23.62
CA ALA A 72 1.35 13.30 -23.28
C ALA A 72 1.17 14.82 -23.34
N GLN A 73 2.13 15.59 -22.83
CA GLN A 73 2.11 17.06 -22.93
C GLN A 73 2.16 17.54 -24.38
N ARG A 74 2.98 16.91 -25.24
CA ARG A 74 3.03 17.21 -26.67
C ARG A 74 1.71 16.87 -27.38
N LEU A 75 1.07 15.76 -27.03
CA LEU A 75 -0.25 15.39 -27.56
C LEU A 75 -1.33 16.39 -27.12
N LEU A 76 -1.31 16.85 -25.88
CA LEU A 76 -2.22 17.89 -25.37
C LEU A 76 -2.00 19.24 -26.07
N ALA A 77 -0.75 19.64 -26.26
CA ALA A 77 -0.39 20.87 -26.98
C ALA A 77 -0.79 20.79 -28.47
N ALA A 78 -0.61 19.63 -29.11
CA ALA A 78 -1.06 19.40 -30.49
C ALA A 78 -2.59 19.33 -30.63
N ALA A 79 -3.30 18.95 -29.57
CA ALA A 79 -4.77 18.92 -29.53
C ALA A 79 -5.39 20.29 -29.19
N ALA A 80 -4.63 21.25 -28.66
CA ALA A 80 -5.12 22.58 -28.31
C ALA A 80 -5.60 23.40 -29.54
N PRO A 81 -4.87 23.48 -30.67
CA PRO A 81 -5.34 24.20 -31.87
C PRO A 81 -6.60 23.59 -32.50
N ARG A 82 -6.87 22.29 -32.26
CA ARG A 82 -8.03 21.59 -32.82
C ARG A 82 -9.33 21.90 -32.08
N ARG A 83 -9.26 22.43 -30.85
CA ARG A 83 -10.45 22.86 -30.09
C ARG A 83 -10.93 24.26 -30.50
N ASP A 84 -10.08 25.09 -31.11
CA ASP A 84 -10.43 26.44 -31.55
C ASP A 84 -11.14 26.51 -32.93
N MET A 85 -11.21 25.40 -33.68
CA MET A 85 -11.91 25.35 -34.99
C MET A 85 -13.29 24.67 -34.93
N GLY A 86 -13.96 24.66 -33.77
CA GLY A 86 -15.18 23.88 -33.56
C GLY A 86 -16.31 24.63 -32.87
N THR A 87 -16.67 25.83 -33.32
CA THR A 87 -17.91 26.50 -32.86
C THR A 87 -18.87 26.75 -34.04
N PRO A 88 -19.87 25.89 -34.27
CA PRO A 88 -21.14 26.34 -34.80
C PRO A 88 -22.03 26.76 -33.61
N ALA A 89 -22.20 28.07 -33.46
CA ALA A 89 -23.25 28.65 -32.65
C ALA A 89 -24.61 28.15 -33.16
N GLY A 90 -25.35 27.40 -32.33
CA GLY A 90 -26.63 26.83 -32.73
C GLY A 90 -27.36 26.13 -31.60
N ARG A 91 -28.06 26.91 -30.77
CA ARG A 91 -29.30 26.53 -30.06
C ARG A 91 -29.17 25.46 -28.95
N ALA A 92 -28.89 25.94 -27.74
CA ALA A 92 -29.33 25.30 -26.49
C ALA A 92 -29.74 26.37 -25.47
N ALA A 93 -30.81 27.11 -25.76
CA ALA A 93 -31.58 27.77 -24.72
C ALA A 93 -32.38 26.67 -24.02
N ASN A 94 -32.15 26.46 -22.72
CA ASN A 94 -32.93 25.70 -21.73
C ASN A 94 -32.11 24.78 -20.80
N SER A 95 -30.79 24.95 -20.70
CA SER A 95 -30.08 24.47 -19.51
C SER A 95 -30.27 25.51 -18.39
N PRO A 96 -30.80 25.15 -17.21
CA PRO A 96 -30.77 26.06 -16.07
C PRO A 96 -29.31 26.47 -15.80
N PRO A 97 -29.06 27.71 -15.37
CA PRO A 97 -27.71 28.16 -15.04
C PRO A 97 -27.08 27.19 -14.04
N ALA A 98 -25.80 26.87 -14.23
CA ALA A 98 -25.07 25.98 -13.34
C ALA A 98 -25.20 26.49 -11.89
N PRO A 99 -25.45 25.61 -10.90
CA PRO A 99 -25.65 26.04 -9.53
C PRO A 99 -24.42 26.80 -9.03
N GLY A 100 -24.65 27.96 -8.41
CA GLY A 100 -23.58 28.72 -7.77
C GLY A 100 -22.95 27.93 -6.62
N TRP A 101 -21.73 28.29 -6.23
CA TRP A 101 -20.99 27.60 -5.16
C TRP A 101 -21.78 27.38 -3.86
N PRO A 102 -22.57 28.34 -3.33
CA PRO A 102 -23.40 28.11 -2.14
C PRO A 102 -24.47 27.02 -2.35
N ALA A 103 -25.07 26.93 -3.54
CA ALA A 103 -26.05 25.89 -3.85
C ALA A 103 -25.39 24.51 -3.91
N LEU A 104 -24.21 24.41 -4.54
CA LEU A 104 -23.42 23.16 -4.57
C LEU A 104 -23.04 22.69 -3.16
N MET A 105 -22.70 23.61 -2.25
CA MET A 105 -22.41 23.25 -0.85
C MET A 105 -23.63 22.71 -0.11
N LEU A 106 -24.82 23.28 -0.34
CA LEU A 106 -26.08 22.78 0.24
C LEU A 106 -26.43 21.40 -0.32
N GLU A 107 -26.35 21.23 -1.63
CA GLU A 107 -26.58 19.93 -2.27
C GLU A 107 -25.58 18.88 -1.79
N LEU A 108 -24.31 19.24 -1.62
CA LEU A 108 -23.29 18.34 -1.08
C LEU A 108 -23.62 17.93 0.36
N ALA A 109 -24.05 18.88 1.20
CA ALA A 109 -24.44 18.60 2.57
C ALA A 109 -25.68 17.68 2.63
N ASP A 110 -26.67 17.90 1.76
CA ASP A 110 -27.86 17.05 1.66
C ASP A 110 -27.52 15.65 1.14
N LEU A 111 -26.60 15.56 0.18
CA LEU A 111 -26.10 14.29 -0.36
C LEU A 111 -25.37 13.49 0.72
N VAL A 112 -24.50 14.12 1.52
CA VAL A 112 -23.84 13.47 2.65
C VAL A 112 -24.86 13.02 3.69
N ARG A 113 -25.84 13.86 4.04
CA ARG A 113 -26.89 13.49 5.00
C ARG A 113 -27.76 12.33 4.49
N GLY A 114 -28.11 12.34 3.21
CA GLY A 114 -28.90 11.30 2.54
C GLY A 114 -28.20 9.94 2.47
N SER A 115 -26.86 9.91 2.54
CA SER A 115 -26.10 8.65 2.58
C SER A 115 -26.28 7.85 3.89
N GLY A 116 -26.77 8.49 4.96
CA GLY A 116 -26.86 7.93 6.31
C GLY A 116 -25.61 8.19 7.17
N LEU A 117 -24.64 8.97 6.68
CA LEU A 117 -23.53 9.48 7.47
C LEU A 117 -24.01 10.62 8.39
N ARG A 118 -23.58 10.58 9.65
CA ARG A 118 -23.80 11.67 10.62
C ARG A 118 -22.70 12.72 10.44
N VAL A 119 -23.04 13.82 9.79
CA VAL A 119 -22.12 14.94 9.53
C VAL A 119 -21.60 15.52 10.84
N VAL A 120 -20.28 15.60 10.98
CA VAL A 120 -19.58 16.29 12.07
C VAL A 120 -19.13 17.66 11.60
N SER A 121 -18.47 17.75 10.45
CA SER A 121 -18.15 19.02 9.80
C SER A 121 -18.08 18.90 8.28
N ILE A 122 -18.38 20.02 7.60
CA ILE A 122 -18.19 20.20 6.16
C ILE A 122 -17.53 21.56 6.00
N GLU A 123 -16.26 21.56 5.63
CA GLU A 123 -15.41 22.74 5.66
C GLU A 123 -14.75 22.96 4.29
N PRO A 124 -15.00 24.09 3.62
CA PRO A 124 -14.17 24.52 2.51
C PRO A 124 -12.74 24.76 3.02
N ARG A 125 -11.72 24.17 2.36
CA ARG A 125 -10.31 24.41 2.72
C ARG A 125 -9.88 25.86 2.48
N ARG A 126 -10.56 26.55 1.58
CA ARG A 126 -10.40 27.99 1.30
C ARG A 126 -11.80 28.58 1.14
N THR A 127 -12.10 29.61 1.92
CA THR A 127 -13.42 30.22 1.99
C THR A 127 -13.76 31.05 0.75
N ASP A 128 -12.81 31.82 0.21
CA ASP A 128 -13.10 32.77 -0.88
C ASP A 128 -12.59 32.33 -2.26
N ASP A 129 -11.36 31.83 -2.36
CA ASP A 129 -10.73 31.64 -3.66
C ASP A 129 -10.68 30.18 -4.13
N ALA A 130 -11.27 29.95 -5.30
CA ALA A 130 -11.00 28.75 -6.08
C ALA A 130 -9.51 28.70 -6.46
N ALA A 131 -8.96 27.51 -6.58
CA ALA A 131 -7.63 27.34 -7.15
C ALA A 131 -7.61 27.86 -8.62
N PRO A 132 -6.42 28.11 -9.21
CA PRO A 132 -6.32 28.68 -10.56
C PRO A 132 -7.03 27.89 -11.66
N ASP A 133 -7.28 26.60 -11.42
CA ASP A 133 -8.03 25.68 -12.28
C ASP A 133 -9.54 25.66 -11.99
N GLY A 134 -10.03 26.56 -11.13
CA GLY A 134 -11.43 26.63 -10.72
C GLY A 134 -11.84 25.61 -9.65
N ARG A 135 -10.91 24.81 -9.14
CA ARG A 135 -11.17 23.79 -8.11
C ARG A 135 -11.47 24.41 -6.76
N ARG A 136 -12.48 23.87 -6.06
CA ARG A 136 -12.78 24.17 -4.66
C ARG A 136 -12.73 22.88 -3.85
N THR A 137 -11.82 22.82 -2.88
CA THR A 137 -11.60 21.65 -2.04
C THR A 137 -12.45 21.74 -0.77
N VAL A 138 -13.17 20.67 -0.46
CA VAL A 138 -14.03 20.53 0.72
C VAL A 138 -13.55 19.35 1.54
N ARG A 139 -13.41 19.54 2.86
CA ARG A 139 -13.23 18.46 3.83
C ARG A 139 -14.57 18.12 4.44
N ILE A 140 -14.87 16.83 4.52
CA ILE A 140 -16.07 16.28 5.12
C ILE A 140 -15.62 15.33 6.22
N VAL A 141 -16.06 15.61 7.45
CA VAL A 141 -15.88 14.71 8.59
C VAL A 141 -17.26 14.20 8.99
N ALA A 142 -17.43 12.90 9.06
CA ALA A 142 -18.70 12.28 9.42
C ALA A 142 -18.50 10.96 10.18
N ASP A 143 -19.49 10.56 10.96
CA ASP A 143 -19.53 9.28 11.64
C ASP A 143 -20.56 8.35 10.96
N GLY A 144 -20.21 7.09 10.72
CA GLY A 144 -21.11 6.09 10.14
C GLY A 144 -20.39 4.80 9.75
N GLY A 145 -21.15 3.83 9.21
CA GLY A 145 -20.59 2.57 8.73
C GLY A 145 -20.14 2.63 7.27
N PHE A 146 -19.37 1.64 6.84
CA PHE A 146 -18.91 1.51 5.45
C PHE A 146 -20.06 1.50 4.41
N PRO A 147 -21.24 0.89 4.67
CA PRO A 147 -22.36 0.95 3.73
C PRO A 147 -22.85 2.38 3.44
N ALA A 148 -22.81 3.27 4.45
CA ALA A 148 -23.18 4.67 4.27
C ALA A 148 -22.15 5.42 3.40
N LEU A 149 -20.86 5.11 3.59
CA LEU A 149 -19.79 5.62 2.75
C LEU A 149 -19.91 5.16 1.29
N LEU A 150 -20.23 3.89 1.03
CA LEU A 150 -20.44 3.39 -0.33
C LEU A 150 -21.64 4.09 -1.01
N ARG A 151 -22.74 4.32 -0.28
CA ARG A 151 -23.87 5.11 -0.78
C ARG A 151 -23.47 6.55 -1.09
N LEU A 152 -22.67 7.19 -0.25
CA LEU A 152 -22.11 8.51 -0.53
C LEU A 152 -21.32 8.49 -1.85
N MET A 153 -20.37 7.55 -2.00
CA MET A 153 -19.55 7.44 -3.21
C MET A 153 -20.39 7.22 -4.48
N GLY A 154 -21.44 6.41 -4.41
CA GLY A 154 -22.39 6.24 -5.50
C GLY A 154 -23.20 7.51 -5.79
N ALA A 155 -23.67 8.20 -4.75
CA ALA A 155 -24.44 9.44 -4.89
C ALA A 155 -23.61 10.58 -5.50
N LEU A 156 -22.31 10.68 -5.21
CA LEU A 156 -21.42 11.69 -5.81
C LEU A 156 -21.37 11.59 -7.34
N ALA A 157 -21.61 10.41 -7.93
CA ALA A 157 -21.68 10.25 -9.38
C ALA A 157 -22.88 11.01 -10.00
N SER A 158 -23.92 11.27 -9.21
CA SER A 158 -25.11 12.02 -9.63
C SER A 158 -25.04 13.51 -9.30
N PHE A 159 -23.93 13.97 -8.70
CA PHE A 159 -23.76 15.37 -8.33
C PHE A 159 -23.69 16.28 -9.58
N PRO A 160 -24.30 17.48 -9.58
CA PRO A 160 -24.41 18.30 -10.81
C PRO A 160 -23.08 18.87 -11.31
N ALA A 161 -22.06 18.95 -10.46
CA ALA A 161 -20.71 19.36 -10.83
C ALA A 161 -19.73 18.17 -10.82
N LEU A 162 -18.60 18.30 -11.52
CA LEU A 162 -17.53 17.32 -11.41
C LEU A 162 -16.97 17.32 -9.99
N VAL A 163 -16.96 16.14 -9.40
CA VAL A 163 -16.50 15.87 -8.04
C VAL A 163 -15.45 14.78 -8.11
N VAL A 164 -14.29 15.05 -7.50
CA VAL A 164 -13.17 14.12 -7.43
C VAL A 164 -12.79 13.91 -5.96
N PRO A 165 -13.05 12.72 -5.40
CA PRO A 165 -12.50 12.35 -4.10
C PRO A 165 -10.97 12.31 -4.19
N SER A 166 -10.28 13.12 -3.39
CA SER A 166 -8.81 13.24 -3.42
C SER A 166 -8.12 12.75 -2.15
N GLY A 167 -8.87 12.53 -1.08
CA GLY A 167 -8.38 11.86 0.12
C GLY A 167 -9.51 11.17 0.88
N LEU A 168 -9.23 10.02 1.45
CA LEU A 168 -10.16 9.27 2.29
C LEU A 168 -9.37 8.62 3.43
N HIS A 169 -9.81 8.89 4.65
CA HIS A 169 -9.31 8.28 5.87
C HIS A 169 -10.48 7.75 6.69
N ILE A 170 -10.36 6.51 7.16
CA ILE A 170 -11.39 5.82 7.92
C ILE A 170 -10.76 5.32 9.21
N GLU A 171 -11.27 5.79 10.33
CA GLU A 171 -10.85 5.41 11.67
C GLU A 171 -11.97 4.62 12.35
N ARG A 172 -11.66 3.48 12.96
CA ARG A 172 -12.65 2.73 13.74
C ARG A 172 -12.92 3.48 15.04
N LYS A 173 -14.17 3.83 15.31
CA LYS A 173 -14.57 4.56 16.51
C LYS A 173 -15.93 4.06 17.01
N PRO A 174 -15.96 3.21 18.05
CA PRO A 174 -17.21 2.65 18.58
C PRO A 174 -18.26 3.76 18.84
N PRO A 175 -19.52 3.58 18.40
CA PRO A 175 -20.13 2.37 17.85
C PRO A 175 -20.05 2.20 16.31
N GLY A 176 -19.20 2.95 15.60
CA GLY A 176 -19.07 2.85 14.12
C GLY A 176 -17.68 3.24 13.60
N SER A 177 -17.63 3.89 12.44
CA SER A 177 -16.39 4.43 11.88
C SER A 177 -16.48 5.95 11.73
N ARG A 178 -15.34 6.62 11.91
CA ARG A 178 -15.16 8.03 11.58
C ARG A 178 -14.54 8.13 10.20
N VAL A 179 -15.16 8.89 9.33
CA VAL A 179 -14.73 9.16 7.96
C VAL A 179 -14.24 10.60 7.88
N ASP A 180 -12.99 10.79 7.45
CA ASP A 180 -12.46 12.08 6.99
C ASP A 180 -12.20 11.97 5.49
N MET A 181 -12.94 12.73 4.70
CA MET A 181 -12.85 12.74 3.25
C MET A 181 -12.51 14.13 2.76
N THR A 182 -11.57 14.22 1.82
CA THR A 182 -11.31 15.44 1.05
C THR A 182 -11.82 15.24 -0.38
N ILE A 183 -12.60 16.21 -0.84
CA ILE A 183 -13.22 16.22 -2.16
C ILE A 183 -12.84 17.50 -2.89
N ASP A 184 -12.52 17.37 -4.16
CA ASP A 184 -12.31 18.46 -5.09
C ASP A 184 -13.53 18.65 -5.99
N VAL A 185 -14.15 19.81 -5.90
CA VAL A 185 -15.32 20.20 -6.71
C VAL A 185 -14.86 21.16 -7.79
N PHE A 186 -15.31 20.95 -9.02
CA PHE A 186 -15.04 21.84 -10.16
C PHE A 186 -16.35 22.44 -10.66
N PRO A 187 -16.78 23.60 -10.13
CA PRO A 187 -18.12 24.16 -10.41
C PRO A 187 -18.39 24.49 -11.88
N ALA A 188 -17.33 24.74 -12.67
CA ALA A 188 -17.44 25.03 -14.10
C ALA A 188 -17.61 23.77 -14.98
N LEU A 189 -17.44 22.58 -14.40
CA LEU A 189 -17.52 21.30 -15.10
C LEU A 189 -18.78 20.56 -14.62
N SER A 190 -19.61 20.14 -15.57
CA SER A 190 -20.79 19.33 -15.26
C SER A 190 -20.40 17.93 -14.79
N GLY A 191 -21.18 17.38 -13.87
CA GLY A 191 -21.06 15.98 -13.47
C GLY A 191 -21.24 15.02 -14.65
N ALA A 192 -20.72 13.80 -14.50
CA ALA A 192 -20.88 12.76 -15.51
C ALA A 192 -22.36 12.37 -15.62
N ARG A 193 -22.96 12.48 -16.81
CA ARG A 193 -24.26 11.85 -17.06
C ARG A 193 -24.05 10.35 -17.20
N VAL A 194 -24.31 9.62 -16.12
CA VAL A 194 -24.45 8.17 -16.20
C VAL A 194 -25.73 7.89 -17.01
N PRO A 195 -25.67 7.11 -18.11
CA PRO A 195 -26.85 6.73 -18.87
C PRO A 195 -27.86 6.03 -17.96
N ASP A 196 -29.13 6.39 -18.11
CA ASP A 196 -30.23 5.80 -17.35
C ASP A 196 -30.20 4.26 -17.52
N GLY A 197 -30.04 3.53 -16.41
CA GLY A 197 -29.93 2.06 -16.41
C GLY A 197 -28.51 1.47 -16.28
N ALA A 198 -27.45 2.29 -16.23
CA ALA A 198 -26.16 1.80 -15.74
C ALA A 198 -26.18 1.77 -14.21
N GLU A 199 -26.46 0.60 -13.62
CA GLU A 199 -26.30 0.43 -12.18
C GLU A 199 -24.91 0.88 -11.75
N ALA A 200 -24.86 1.67 -10.66
CA ALA A 200 -23.60 2.01 -10.04
C ALA A 200 -22.88 0.71 -9.69
N VAL A 201 -21.75 0.45 -10.36
CA VAL A 201 -20.92 -0.77 -10.30
C VAL A 201 -20.47 -1.16 -8.86
N LEU A 202 -20.77 -0.34 -7.87
CA LEU A 202 -20.59 -0.62 -6.45
C LEU A 202 -21.61 -1.63 -5.87
N ALA A 203 -22.66 -2.02 -6.60
CA ALA A 203 -23.70 -2.94 -6.13
C ALA A 203 -23.28 -4.44 -6.07
N GLY A 204 -22.07 -4.80 -6.55
CA GLY A 204 -21.66 -6.20 -6.73
C GLY A 204 -20.58 -6.74 -5.78
N ALA A 205 -20.07 -5.96 -4.82
CA ALA A 205 -19.08 -6.45 -3.86
C ALA A 205 -19.76 -7.07 -2.62
N PRO A 206 -19.28 -8.19 -2.05
CA PRO A 206 -19.81 -8.71 -0.80
C PRO A 206 -19.78 -7.61 0.26
N SER A 207 -20.95 -7.37 0.87
CA SER A 207 -21.25 -6.18 1.67
C SER A 207 -20.66 -6.21 3.08
N ASP A 208 -19.60 -6.99 3.30
CA ASP A 208 -18.94 -7.05 4.59
C ASP A 208 -18.14 -5.78 4.80
N ASP A 209 -18.46 -5.06 5.88
CA ASP A 209 -17.76 -3.85 6.28
C ASP A 209 -16.30 -4.23 6.63
N PRO A 210 -15.28 -3.85 5.84
CA PRO A 210 -13.89 -4.20 6.13
C PRO A 210 -13.34 -3.48 7.37
N PHE A 211 -14.09 -2.51 7.89
CA PHE A 211 -13.81 -1.78 9.13
C PHE A 211 -14.70 -2.24 10.29
N GLY A 212 -15.67 -3.13 10.02
CA GLY A 212 -16.48 -3.79 11.03
C GLY A 212 -15.63 -4.60 11.98
N ASP A 213 -16.22 -4.96 13.13
CA ASP A 213 -15.62 -5.94 14.01
C ASP A 213 -15.52 -7.24 13.19
N ALA A 214 -14.33 -7.84 13.11
CA ALA A 214 -14.21 -9.18 12.56
C ALA A 214 -15.01 -10.07 13.51
N GLY A 215 -16.28 -10.31 13.19
CA GLY A 215 -17.10 -11.25 13.92
C GLY A 215 -16.28 -12.52 14.06
N SER A 216 -16.07 -12.96 15.31
CA SER A 216 -15.45 -14.25 15.56
C SER A 216 -16.11 -15.24 14.62
N PRO A 217 -15.37 -15.93 13.74
CA PRO A 217 -15.98 -16.79 12.74
C PRO A 217 -16.88 -17.78 13.49
N THR A 218 -18.19 -17.57 13.38
CA THR A 218 -19.16 -18.48 13.92
C THR A 218 -19.09 -19.70 13.02
N VAL A 219 -18.34 -20.69 13.48
CA VAL A 219 -18.36 -22.04 12.93
C VAL A 219 -19.83 -22.43 12.82
N ALA A 220 -20.31 -22.62 11.59
CA ALA A 220 -21.59 -23.26 11.37
C ALA A 220 -21.50 -24.67 12.00
N ASP A 221 -22.39 -24.95 12.94
CA ASP A 221 -22.29 -26.04 13.93
C ASP A 221 -22.24 -27.47 13.31
N ASP A 222 -22.44 -27.59 11.99
CA ASP A 222 -22.58 -28.88 11.32
C ASP A 222 -21.38 -29.33 10.48
N THR A 223 -20.35 -28.50 10.26
CA THR A 223 -19.14 -28.92 9.53
C THR A 223 -17.86 -28.48 10.25
N PRO A 224 -16.98 -29.43 10.65
CA PRO A 224 -15.74 -29.07 11.31
C PRO A 224 -14.85 -28.27 10.34
N PRO A 225 -14.31 -27.12 10.77
CA PRO A 225 -13.47 -26.29 9.92
C PRO A 225 -12.20 -27.04 9.49
N ARG A 226 -11.84 -26.90 8.20
CA ARG A 226 -10.70 -27.59 7.58
C ARG A 226 -9.50 -26.66 7.49
N LEU A 227 -8.30 -27.15 7.83
CA LEU A 227 -7.08 -26.37 7.64
C LEU A 227 -6.67 -26.40 6.16
N ALA A 228 -6.84 -25.26 5.47
CA ALA A 228 -6.55 -25.12 4.05
C ALA A 228 -5.07 -24.79 3.77
N GLY A 229 -4.35 -24.22 4.75
CA GLY A 229 -2.92 -23.95 4.61
C GLY A 229 -2.31 -23.22 5.79
N THR A 230 -0.98 -23.10 5.78
CA THR A 230 -0.23 -22.27 6.73
C THR A 230 0.77 -21.39 5.99
N ILE A 231 0.98 -20.16 6.46
CA ILE A 231 1.99 -19.22 5.94
C ILE A 231 2.90 -18.85 7.10
N ARG A 232 4.22 -18.89 6.88
CA ARG A 232 5.20 -18.59 7.93
C ARG A 232 6.31 -17.69 7.42
N ASP A 233 6.63 -16.68 8.22
CA ASP A 233 7.88 -15.95 8.19
C ASP A 233 8.72 -16.35 9.42
N GLY A 234 10.03 -16.05 9.44
CA GLY A 234 10.95 -16.43 10.51
C GLY A 234 10.51 -16.00 11.93
N ARG A 235 9.53 -15.09 12.06
CA ARG A 235 8.98 -14.59 13.33
C ARG A 235 7.48 -14.79 13.52
N THR A 236 6.72 -15.12 12.47
CA THR A 236 5.24 -15.17 12.51
C THR A 236 4.70 -16.35 11.74
N GLY A 237 3.63 -16.98 12.22
CA GLY A 237 2.89 -18.02 11.51
C GLY A 237 1.42 -17.63 11.41
N LEU A 238 0.77 -17.95 10.30
CA LEU A 238 -0.65 -17.74 10.04
C LEU A 238 -1.27 -19.05 9.56
N ALA A 239 -2.46 -19.37 10.07
CA ALA A 239 -3.27 -20.50 9.65
C ALA A 239 -4.42 -20.01 8.77
N LEU A 240 -4.71 -20.72 7.68
CA LEU A 240 -5.87 -20.49 6.84
C LEU A 240 -6.88 -21.61 7.05
N PHE A 241 -8.05 -21.30 7.59
CA PHE A 241 -9.14 -22.24 7.79
C PHE A 241 -10.23 -22.02 6.73
N ASP A 242 -10.73 -23.10 6.17
CA ASP A 242 -11.91 -23.16 5.31
C ASP A 242 -13.12 -23.55 6.18
N ALA A 243 -14.16 -22.71 6.15
CA ALA A 243 -15.40 -22.90 6.89
C ALA A 243 -16.39 -23.85 6.17
N GLY A 244 -16.08 -24.29 4.94
CA GLY A 244 -16.89 -25.21 4.14
C GLY A 244 -18.02 -24.55 3.34
N ASP A 245 -18.26 -23.25 3.53
CA ASP A 245 -19.20 -22.41 2.78
C ASP A 245 -18.50 -21.57 1.68
N GLY A 246 -17.20 -21.82 1.46
CA GLY A 246 -16.35 -21.05 0.56
C GLY A 246 -15.70 -19.82 1.20
N ALA A 247 -15.97 -19.54 2.48
CA ALA A 247 -15.26 -18.51 3.24
C ALA A 247 -13.97 -19.06 3.85
N PHE A 248 -12.90 -18.27 3.73
CA PHE A 248 -11.60 -18.56 4.34
C PHE A 248 -11.30 -17.56 5.46
N ALA A 249 -10.90 -18.07 6.63
CA ALA A 249 -10.46 -17.28 7.77
C ALA A 249 -8.96 -17.43 7.98
N THR A 250 -8.24 -16.31 8.12
CA THR A 250 -6.81 -16.32 8.49
C THR A 250 -6.67 -16.03 9.98
N VAL A 251 -5.91 -16.85 10.71
CA VAL A 251 -5.79 -16.78 12.17
C VAL A 251 -4.33 -16.89 12.60
N ALA A 252 -3.87 -16.00 13.48
CA ALA A 252 -2.53 -16.01 14.06
C ALA A 252 -2.47 -16.77 15.41
N PRO A 253 -1.29 -17.23 15.86
CA PRO A 253 -1.08 -17.71 17.22
C PRO A 253 -1.58 -16.71 18.26
N GLY A 254 -2.40 -17.20 19.19
CA GLY A 254 -3.05 -16.41 20.23
C GLY A 254 -4.44 -15.90 19.87
N GLU A 255 -4.85 -15.91 18.61
CA GLU A 255 -6.18 -15.47 18.19
C GLU A 255 -7.24 -16.56 18.37
N VAL A 256 -8.49 -16.13 18.49
CA VAL A 256 -9.66 -17.00 18.68
C VAL A 256 -10.22 -17.40 17.32
N PHE A 257 -10.56 -18.67 17.17
CA PHE A 257 -11.21 -19.25 16.01
C PHE A 257 -12.41 -20.09 16.48
N GLY A 258 -13.63 -19.59 16.24
CA GLY A 258 -14.85 -20.14 16.84
C GLY A 258 -14.79 -20.12 18.37
N VAL A 259 -14.91 -21.31 18.99
CA VAL A 259 -14.76 -21.51 20.45
C VAL A 259 -13.34 -21.89 20.88
N SER A 260 -12.39 -21.88 19.95
CA SER A 260 -11.02 -22.37 20.15
C SER A 260 -10.00 -21.23 20.09
N ARG A 261 -8.83 -21.40 20.70
CA ARG A 261 -7.70 -20.45 20.58
C ARG A 261 -6.54 -21.11 19.86
N VAL A 262 -5.97 -20.47 18.85
CA VAL A 262 -4.77 -20.99 18.17
C VAL A 262 -3.58 -20.86 19.10
N VAL A 263 -2.87 -21.96 19.33
CA VAL A 263 -1.70 -22.05 20.23
C VAL A 263 -0.40 -21.99 19.45
N SER A 264 -0.30 -22.76 18.36
CA SER A 264 0.87 -22.78 17.48
C SER A 264 0.46 -22.97 16.02
N VAL A 265 1.26 -22.38 15.13
CA VAL A 265 1.16 -22.59 13.68
C VAL A 265 2.50 -23.15 13.21
N ASP A 266 2.47 -24.39 12.75
CA ASP A 266 3.61 -25.15 12.24
C ASP A 266 3.51 -25.30 10.71
N ALA A 267 4.59 -25.76 10.07
CA ALA A 267 4.72 -25.79 8.59
C ALA A 267 3.70 -26.69 7.86
N GLY A 268 2.88 -27.44 8.58
CA GLY A 268 1.77 -28.23 8.01
C GLY A 268 0.73 -28.62 9.04
N ALA A 269 0.72 -27.97 10.21
CA ALA A 269 -0.22 -28.28 11.28
C ALA A 269 -0.49 -27.05 12.15
N VAL A 270 -1.67 -27.02 12.74
CA VAL A 270 -2.07 -25.96 13.67
C VAL A 270 -2.58 -26.60 14.94
N THR A 271 -2.05 -26.16 16.08
CA THR A 271 -2.53 -26.59 17.40
C THR A 271 -3.52 -25.56 17.90
N VAL A 272 -4.73 -25.99 18.24
CA VAL A 272 -5.74 -25.16 18.90
C VAL A 272 -6.03 -25.68 20.30
N ALA A 273 -6.27 -24.78 21.24
CA ALA A 273 -6.81 -25.08 22.56
C ALA A 273 -8.33 -24.92 22.52
N THR A 274 -9.04 -25.98 22.91
CA THR A 274 -10.50 -26.01 23.09
C THR A 274 -10.83 -26.24 24.56
N ALA A 275 -12.10 -26.04 24.95
CA ALA A 275 -12.55 -26.38 26.31
C ALA A 275 -12.33 -27.87 26.66
N ASP A 276 -12.35 -28.75 25.65
CA ASP A 276 -12.14 -30.20 25.78
C ASP A 276 -10.66 -30.62 25.70
N GLY A 277 -9.73 -29.66 25.56
CA GLY A 277 -8.30 -29.92 25.44
C GLY A 277 -7.69 -29.44 24.12
N ALA A 278 -6.41 -29.74 23.91
CA ALA A 278 -5.68 -29.34 22.71
C ALA A 278 -6.02 -30.27 21.53
N ARG A 279 -6.38 -29.68 20.37
CA ARG A 279 -6.63 -30.38 19.11
C ARG A 279 -5.62 -29.94 18.06
N ARG A 280 -5.14 -30.87 17.23
CA ARG A 280 -4.19 -30.60 16.16
C ARG A 280 -4.87 -30.79 14.81
N PHE A 281 -4.89 -29.73 14.01
CA PHE A 281 -5.30 -29.79 12.61
C PHE A 281 -4.08 -29.96 11.73
N VAL A 282 -4.20 -30.76 10.67
CA VAL A 282 -3.16 -30.98 9.66
C VAL A 282 -3.70 -30.42 8.34
N VAL A 283 -2.82 -29.85 7.51
CA VAL A 283 -3.21 -29.38 6.19
C VAL A 283 -3.68 -30.60 5.41
N ASP A 284 -4.90 -30.56 4.91
CA ASP A 284 -5.45 -31.66 4.13
C ASP A 284 -4.95 -31.53 2.69
N ASP A 285 -4.04 -32.42 2.31
CA ASP A 285 -3.56 -32.60 0.95
C ASP A 285 -4.72 -33.19 0.14
N GLY A 286 -5.52 -32.33 -0.48
CA GLY A 286 -6.78 -32.72 -1.13
C GLY A 286 -6.65 -34.03 -1.91
N ASP A 287 -7.32 -35.06 -1.41
CA ASP A 287 -7.33 -36.38 -2.04
C ASP A 287 -8.10 -36.24 -3.36
N HIS A 288 -7.37 -36.31 -4.47
CA HIS A 288 -7.94 -36.24 -5.81
C HIS A 288 -8.73 -37.52 -6.08
N SER A 289 -10.06 -37.41 -6.06
CA SER A 289 -10.99 -38.39 -6.64
C SER A 289 -11.67 -37.83 -7.88
#